data_AF-A0A1I2ZNX1-F1
#
_entry.id   AF-A0A1I2ZNX1-F1
#
_cell.length_a   1.000
_cell.length_b   1.000
_cell.length_c   1.000
_cell.angle_alpha   90.00
_cell.angle_beta   90.00
_cell.angle_gamma   90.00
#
_symmetry.space_group_name_H-M   'P 1'
#
loop_
_entity.id
_entity.type
_entity.pdbx_description
1 polymer ?
#
loop_
_entity_poly.entity_id
_entity_poly.type
_entity_poly.pdbx_seq_one_letter_code
_entity_poly.pdbx_strand_id
1 'polypeptide(L)'
;MPLWAVVKFWVGVKWKKGNERRQEMPQLYESEHTKFMRELFEKNPRLPQAQKEARAIWWDKKLDLDERKRFKEAGVPQKAYVYFGK
;
A
#
# COMPACT_ATOMS: atom_id res chain seq x y z
N MET A 1 -10.74 -44.02 -45.61
CA MET A 1 -10.92 -42.57 -45.42
C MET A 1 -11.64 -42.34 -44.09
N PRO A 2 -11.07 -41.62 -43.12
CA PRO A 2 -11.70 -41.50 -41.80
C PRO A 2 -12.86 -40.49 -41.81
N LEU A 3 -13.95 -40.87 -41.14
CA LEU A 3 -15.24 -40.17 -41.00
C LEU A 3 -15.15 -38.69 -40.55
N TRP A 4 -14.02 -38.25 -39.98
CA TRP A 4 -13.82 -36.87 -39.52
C TRP A 4 -13.76 -35.83 -40.67
N ALA A 5 -13.47 -36.28 -41.90
CA ALA A 5 -13.20 -35.39 -43.03
C ALA A 5 -14.49 -34.84 -43.66
N VAL A 6 -15.59 -35.59 -43.57
CA VAL A 6 -16.91 -35.22 -44.13
C VAL A 6 -17.57 -34.13 -43.29
N VAL A 7 -17.34 -34.12 -41.97
CA VAL A 7 -17.88 -33.09 -41.05
C VAL A 7 -17.22 -31.72 -41.30
N LYS A 8 -15.96 -31.72 -41.71
CA LYS A 8 -15.20 -30.47 -41.97
C LYS A 8 -15.69 -29.70 -43.21
N PHE A 9 -16.47 -30.33 -44.11
CA PHE A 9 -16.92 -29.74 -45.37
C PHE A 9 -18.29 -29.04 -45.28
N TRP A 10 -19.11 -29.32 -44.25
CA TRP A 10 -20.46 -28.73 -44.10
C TRP A 10 -20.52 -27.50 -43.17
N VAL A 11 -19.50 -27.30 -42.32
CA VAL A 11 -19.43 -26.14 -41.43
C VAL A 11 -18.42 -25.14 -42.00
N GLY A 12 -18.93 -24.22 -42.82
CA GLY A 12 -18.20 -23.13 -43.44
C GLY A 12 -17.28 -22.43 -42.44
N VAL A 13 -15.98 -22.54 -42.70
CA VAL A 13 -14.92 -21.83 -41.99
C VAL A 13 -15.19 -20.32 -42.07
N LYS A 14 -15.50 -19.72 -40.93
CA LYS A 14 -15.19 -18.32 -40.68
C LYS A 14 -14.81 -18.14 -39.21
N TRP A 15 -13.65 -18.67 -38.85
CA TRP A 15 -12.99 -18.33 -37.59
C TRP A 15 -12.44 -16.91 -37.73
N LYS A 16 -13.32 -15.93 -37.54
CA LYS A 16 -13.00 -14.51 -37.64
C LYS A 16 -12.11 -14.14 -36.45
N LYS A 17 -10.89 -13.70 -36.77
CA LYS A 17 -9.90 -12.98 -35.94
C LYS A 17 -10.42 -12.48 -34.59
N GLY A 18 -9.61 -12.71 -33.56
CA GLY A 18 -9.31 -11.71 -32.54
C GLY A 18 -10.11 -11.82 -31.25
N ASN A 19 -9.61 -12.62 -30.32
CA ASN A 19 -9.91 -12.44 -28.91
C ASN A 19 -9.18 -11.16 -28.44
N GLU A 20 -9.77 -10.00 -28.71
CA GLU A 20 -9.31 -8.70 -28.21
C GLU A 20 -10.30 -8.16 -27.17
N ARG A 21 -10.63 -8.97 -26.16
CA ARG A 21 -11.04 -8.38 -24.88
C ARG A 21 -9.77 -7.92 -24.18
N ARG A 22 -9.21 -6.79 -24.61
CA ARG A 22 -8.27 -6.04 -23.78
C ARG A 22 -9.06 -5.71 -22.51
N GLN A 23 -8.81 -6.43 -21.42
CA GLN A 23 -9.42 -6.08 -20.13
C GLN A 23 -8.99 -4.64 -19.86
N GLU A 24 -9.93 -3.71 -19.90
CA GLU A 24 -9.72 -2.41 -19.30
C GLU A 24 -9.50 -2.68 -17.82
N MET A 25 -8.24 -2.60 -17.38
CA MET A 25 -7.91 -2.69 -15.97
C MET A 25 -8.69 -1.56 -15.28
N PRO A 26 -9.69 -1.87 -14.43
CA PRO A 26 -10.44 -0.81 -13.78
C PRO A 26 -9.43 0.03 -13.01
N GLN A 27 -9.44 1.35 -13.26
CA GLN A 27 -8.65 2.29 -12.48
C GLN A 27 -9.05 2.07 -11.01
N LEU A 28 -8.11 1.61 -10.20
CA LEU A 28 -8.35 1.38 -8.78
C LEU A 28 -8.84 2.69 -8.17
N TYR A 29 -9.88 2.61 -7.33
CA TYR A 29 -10.41 3.80 -6.66
C TYR A 29 -9.30 4.48 -5.87
N GLU A 30 -8.99 5.72 -6.24
CA GLU A 30 -8.09 6.60 -5.51
C GLU A 30 -8.93 7.62 -4.73
N SER A 31 -8.69 7.71 -3.42
CA SER A 31 -9.42 8.68 -2.57
C SER A 31 -9.02 10.11 -2.92
N GLU A 32 -9.97 11.04 -2.76
CA GLU A 32 -9.74 12.48 -3.03
C GLU A 32 -8.55 13.03 -2.24
N HIS A 33 -8.33 12.53 -1.02
CA HIS A 33 -7.18 12.88 -0.19
C HIS A 33 -5.85 12.49 -0.85
N THR A 34 -5.79 11.31 -1.49
CA THR A 34 -4.56 10.84 -2.13
C THR A 34 -4.23 11.68 -3.36
N LYS A 35 -5.25 12.01 -4.16
CA LYS A 35 -5.11 12.92 -5.30
C LYS A 35 -4.63 14.30 -4.85
N PHE A 36 -5.26 14.86 -3.81
CA PHE A 36 -4.86 16.15 -3.23
C PHE A 36 -3.39 16.15 -2.79
N MET A 37 -2.95 15.11 -2.08
CA MET A 37 -1.56 15.03 -1.62
C MET A 37 -0.57 14.95 -2.79
N ARG A 38 -0.89 14.21 -3.85
CA ARG A 38 -0.06 14.16 -5.08
C ARG A 38 0.05 15.53 -5.72
N GLU A 39 -1.08 16.20 -5.96
CA GLU A 39 -1.08 17.55 -6.54
C GLU A 39 -0.31 18.56 -5.68
N LEU A 40 -0.42 18.46 -4.35
CA LEU A 40 0.27 19.35 -3.41
C LEU A 40 1.79 19.21 -3.52
N PHE A 41 2.29 17.97 -3.60
CA PHE A 41 3.73 17.73 -3.73
C PHE A 41 4.27 18.06 -5.12
N GLU A 42 3.48 17.86 -6.18
CA GLU A 42 3.81 18.28 -7.54
C GLU A 42 3.94 19.80 -7.64
N LYS A 43 2.99 20.54 -7.06
CA LYS A 43 3.01 22.01 -7.04
C LYS A 43 4.14 22.59 -6.19
N ASN A 44 4.54 21.89 -5.12
CA ASN A 44 5.53 22.38 -4.16
C ASN A 44 6.66 21.37 -3.89
N PRO A 45 7.67 21.27 -4.78
CA PRO A 45 8.75 20.29 -4.68
C PRO A 45 9.69 20.50 -3.47
N ARG A 46 9.60 21.63 -2.75
CA ARG A 46 10.36 21.89 -1.51
C ARG A 46 9.75 21.21 -0.28
N LEU A 47 8.46 20.88 -0.30
CA LEU A 47 7.74 20.32 0.86
C LEU A 47 8.32 19.00 1.37
N PRO A 48 8.76 18.04 0.54
CA PRO A 48 9.33 16.79 1.05
C PRO A 48 10.57 17.00 1.92
N GLN A 49 11.40 17.99 1.56
CA GLN A 49 12.59 18.32 2.33
C GLN A 49 12.22 19.01 3.65
N ALA A 50 11.33 19.99 3.62
CA ALA A 50 10.80 20.63 4.82
C ALA A 50 10.10 19.64 5.76
N GLN A 51 9.40 18.65 5.22
CA GLN A 51 8.75 17.59 5.99
C GLN A 51 9.77 16.69 6.70
N LYS A 52 10.89 16.36 6.04
CA LYS A 52 11.99 15.61 6.67
C LYS A 52 12.62 16.40 7.81
N GLU A 53 12.91 17.68 7.57
CA GLU A 53 13.47 18.59 8.59
C GLU A 53 12.53 18.72 9.78
N ALA A 54 11.25 19.03 9.55
CA ALA A 54 10.24 19.15 10.59
C ALA A 54 10.07 17.86 11.39
N ARG A 55 10.15 16.69 10.72
CA ARG A 55 10.13 15.40 11.41
C ARG A 55 11.37 15.25 12.29
N ALA A 56 12.57 15.52 11.77
CA ALA A 56 13.83 15.34 12.50
C ALA A 56 13.90 16.14 13.81
N ILE A 57 13.31 17.33 13.88
CA ILE A 57 13.33 18.22 15.07
C ILE A 57 12.96 17.49 16.36
N TRP A 58 11.99 16.57 16.32
CA TRP A 58 11.51 15.91 17.54
C TRP A 58 12.13 14.54 17.80
N TRP A 59 12.82 13.94 16.83
CA TRP A 59 13.41 12.61 16.97
C TRP A 59 14.87 12.64 17.46
N ASP A 60 15.61 13.72 17.22
CA ASP A 60 16.97 13.90 17.75
C ASP A 60 16.96 14.37 19.21
N LYS A 61 16.70 13.43 20.13
CA LYS A 61 16.81 13.66 21.58
C LYS A 61 18.06 12.96 22.11
N LYS A 62 18.95 13.72 22.77
CA LYS A 62 20.02 13.13 23.58
C LYS A 62 19.38 12.49 24.82
N LEU A 63 19.58 11.19 25.00
CA LEU A 63 19.19 10.49 26.22
C LEU A 63 20.37 10.45 27.18
N ASP A 64 20.13 10.78 28.45
CA ASP A 64 21.07 10.46 29.52
C ASP A 64 20.97 8.96 29.86
N LEU A 65 22.11 8.28 29.88
CA LEU A 65 22.20 6.85 30.14
C LEU A 65 21.93 6.53 31.61
N ASP A 66 22.35 7.41 32.52
CA ASP A 66 22.12 7.22 33.96
C ASP A 66 20.64 7.41 34.31
N GLU A 67 20.01 8.45 33.76
CA GLU A 67 18.57 8.65 33.89
C GLU A 67 17.77 7.47 33.32
N ARG A 68 18.15 6.96 32.13
CA ARG A 68 17.50 5.79 31.53
C ARG A 68 17.63 4.54 32.40
N LYS A 69 18.78 4.36 33.06
CA LYS A 69 19.00 3.24 34.00
C LYS A 69 18.07 3.37 35.20
N ARG A 70 17.99 4.56 35.81
CA ARG A 70 17.08 4.83 36.93
C ARG A 70 15.62 4.60 36.57
N PHE A 71 15.18 5.01 35.38
CA PHE A 71 13.81 4.73 34.93
C PHE A 71 13.50 3.24 34.78
N LYS A 72 14.47 2.44 34.33
CA LYS A 72 14.32 0.98 34.26
C LYS A 72 14.24 0.36 35.65
N GLU A 73 15.06 0.82 36.59
CA GLU A 73 15.08 0.34 37.97
C GLU A 73 13.80 0.73 38.74
N ALA A 74 13.23 1.90 38.45
CA ALA A 74 11.97 2.38 39.04
C ALA A 74 10.70 1.76 38.42
N GLY A 75 10.83 0.93 37.38
CA GLY A 75 9.69 0.35 36.68
C GLY A 75 8.90 -0.63 37.54
N VAL A 76 7.59 -0.40 37.69
CA VAL A 76 6.65 -1.31 38.38
C VAL A 76 5.93 -2.19 37.35
N PRO A 77 5.84 -3.52 37.54
CA PRO A 77 5.11 -4.38 36.61
C PRO A 77 3.62 -4.02 36.56
N GLN A 78 3.15 -3.64 35.38
CA GLN A 78 1.74 -3.35 35.12
C GLN A 78 1.01 -4.61 34.66
N LYS A 79 -0.23 -4.81 35.13
CA LYS A 79 -1.09 -5.92 34.68
C LYS A 79 -1.50 -5.70 33.22
N ALA A 80 -1.64 -6.78 32.45
CA ALA A 80 -2.06 -6.72 31.04
C ALA A 80 -3.43 -6.04 30.85
N TYR A 81 -4.31 -6.18 31.85
CA TYR A 81 -5.58 -5.48 31.90
C TYR A 81 -5.77 -4.89 33.30
N VAL A 82 -5.90 -3.57 33.37
CA VAL A 82 -6.05 -2.81 34.62
C VAL A 82 -7.36 -3.15 35.33
N TYR A 83 -8.39 -3.49 34.57
CA TYR A 83 -9.75 -3.70 35.08
C TYR A 83 -10.11 -5.16 35.38
N PHE A 84 -9.29 -6.11 34.94
CA PHE A 84 -9.48 -7.54 35.23
C PHE A 84 -8.45 -7.98 36.28
N GLY A 85 -8.64 -7.54 37.53
CA GLY A 85 -7.92 -8.06 38.69
C GLY A 85 -8.90 -8.79 39.60
N LYS A 86 -8.57 -10.03 39.99
CA LYS A 86 -9.26 -10.71 41.10
C LYS A 86 -9.17 -9.91 42.39
#